data_AF-A0A493SSU0-F1
#
_entry.id   AF-A0A493SSU0-F1
#
_cell.length_a   1.000
_cell.length_b   1.000
_cell.length_c   1.000
_cell.angle_alpha   90.00
_cell.angle_beta   90.00
_cell.angle_gamma   90.00
#
_symmetry.space_group_name_H-M   'P 1'
#
loop_
_entity.id
_entity.type
_entity.pdbx_description
1 polymer ?
#
loop_
_entity_poly.entity_id
_entity_poly.type
_entity_poly.pdbx_seq_one_letter_code
_entity_poly.pdbx_strand_id
1 'polypeptide(L)' 'MSVASLRKEKSNPEQELICPICLHVFVEPVQLPCKHNFCRGCIGESHVQTHLQ' A
#
# COMPACT_ATOMS: atom_id res chain seq x y z
N MET A 1 5.79 24.57 25.77
CA MET A 1 6.57 23.36 25.46
C MET A 1 5.95 22.28 26.33
N SER A 2 5.02 21.43 25.89
CA SER A 2 5.18 20.46 24.82
C SER A 2 3.79 20.01 24.39
N VAL A 3 3.46 20.15 23.11
CA VAL A 3 2.28 19.52 22.53
C VAL A 3 2.66 18.09 22.15
N ALA A 4 2.55 17.17 23.10
CA ALA A 4 2.60 15.74 22.80
C ALA A 4 1.25 15.30 22.21
N SER A 5 0.90 15.83 21.04
CA SER A 5 -0.22 15.33 20.25
C SER A 5 0.28 14.16 19.42
N LEU A 6 0.33 12.99 20.05
CA LEU A 6 0.48 11.73 19.34
C LEU A 6 -0.72 11.63 18.38
N ARG A 7 -0.49 11.89 17.09
CA ARG A 7 -1.43 11.51 16.04
C ARG A 7 -1.50 9.99 16.05
N LYS A 8 -2.32 9.41 16.92
CA LYS A 8 -2.89 8.09 16.70
C LYS A 8 -3.92 8.27 15.60
N GLU A 9 -3.42 8.45 14.39
CA GLU A 9 -4.19 8.14 13.20
C GLU A 9 -4.57 6.68 13.37
N LYS A 10 -5.87 6.46 13.63
CA LYS A 10 -6.43 5.13 13.78
C LYS A 10 -6.04 4.35 12.54
N SER A 11 -5.07 3.46 12.64
CA SER A 11 -4.70 2.55 11.56
C SER A 11 -5.89 1.63 11.38
N ASN A 12 -6.83 2.03 10.52
CA ASN A 12 -7.90 1.14 10.13
C ASN A 12 -7.21 0.00 9.36
N PRO A 13 -7.16 -1.23 9.88
CA PRO A 13 -6.40 -2.31 9.26
C PRO A 13 -6.89 -2.58 7.83
N GLU A 14 -8.13 -2.20 7.53
CA GLU A 14 -8.72 -2.29 6.21
C GLU A 14 -8.02 -1.39 5.18
N GLN A 15 -7.46 -0.24 5.58
CA GLN A 15 -6.74 0.65 4.67
C GLN A 15 -5.32 0.16 4.33
N GLU A 16 -4.70 -0.62 5.23
CA GLU A 16 -3.38 -1.22 5.02
C GLU A 16 -3.44 -2.45 4.09
N LEU A 17 -4.64 -2.93 3.79
CA LEU A 17 -4.90 -4.10 2.94
C LEU A 17 -5.40 -3.71 1.53
N ILE A 18 -5.31 -2.44 1.16
CA ILE A 18 -5.79 -1.92 -0.14
C ILE A 18 -4.63 -1.84 -1.13
N CYS A 19 -4.86 -2.35 -2.34
CA CYS A 19 -3.96 -2.16 -3.46
C CYS A 19 -4.01 -0.71 -3.97
N PRO A 20 -2.88 0.00 -4.06
CA PRO A 20 -2.87 1.39 -4.54
C PRO A 20 -3.14 1.51 -6.05
N ILE A 21 -3.15 0.39 -6.79
CA ILE A 21 -3.44 0.38 -8.24
C ILE A 21 -4.94 0.27 -8.48
N CYS A 22 -5.61 -0.73 -7.90
CA CYS A 22 -7.05 -0.95 -8.12
C CYS A 22 -7.95 -0.37 -7.02
N LEU A 23 -7.38 0.15 -5.92
CA LEU A 23 -8.10 0.70 -4.76
C LEU A 23 -9.08 -0.28 -4.10
N HIS A 24 -8.84 -1.58 -4.27
CA HIS A 24 -9.57 -2.67 -3.64
C HIS A 24 -8.67 -3.47 -2.70
N VAL A 25 -9.26 -4.32 -1.86
CA VAL A 25 -8.51 -5.28 -1.05
C VAL A 25 -7.60 -6.12 -1.94
N PHE A 26 -6.37 -6.38 -1.49
CA PHE A 26 -5.41 -7.19 -2.25
C PHE A 26 -5.99 -8.53 -2.70
N VAL A 27 -5.94 -8.78 -4.01
CA VAL A 27 -6.24 -10.08 -4.63
C VAL A 27 -4.92 -10.69 -5.06
N GLU A 28 -4.54 -11.82 -4.44
CA GLU A 28 -3.24 -12.46 -4.62
C GLU A 28 -2.07 -11.45 -4.44
N PRO A 29 -1.83 -10.97 -3.20
CA PRO A 29 -0.82 -9.95 -2.95
C PRO A 29 0.57 -10.45 -3.35
N VAL A 30 1.30 -9.62 -4.08
CA VAL A 30 2.72 -9.79 -4.37
C VAL A 30 3.49 -8.71 -3.65
N GLN A 31 4.44 -9.12 -2.81
CA GLN A 31 5.36 -8.23 -2.12
C GLN A 31 6.59 -7.97 -3.01
N LEU A 32 6.83 -6.70 -3.32
CA LEU A 32 8.04 -6.27 -4.01
C LEU A 32 9.24 -6.20 -3.03
N PRO A 33 10.49 -6.25 -3.50
CA PRO A 33 11.68 -6.09 -2.65
C PRO A 33 11.73 -4.74 -1.91
N CYS A 34 11.02 -3.72 -2.40
CA CYS A 34 10.81 -2.44 -1.70
C CYS A 34 9.76 -2.50 -0.58
N LYS A 35 9.22 -3.70 -0.27
CA LYS A 35 8.21 -3.99 0.76
C LYS A 35 6.80 -3.44 0.51
N HIS A 36 6.51 -2.95 -0.69
CA HIS A 36 5.15 -2.61 -1.11
C HIS A 36 4.40 -3.84 -1.62
N ASN A 37 3.09 -3.88 -1.38
CA ASN A 37 2.21 -4.97 -1.82
C ASN A 37 1.26 -4.49 -2.92
N PHE A 38 0.96 -5.36 -3.88
CA PHE A 38 0.03 -5.11 -4.99
C PHE A 38 -0.70 -6.39 -5.37
N CYS A 39 -1.83 -6.31 -6.08
CA CYS A 39 -2.47 -7.51 -6.63
C CYS A 39 -1.60 -8.10 -7.75
N ARG A 40 -1.50 -9.43 -7.83
CA ARG A 40 -0.79 -10.12 -8.92
C ARG A 40 -1.27 -9.68 -10.30
N GLY A 41 -2.58 -9.49 -10.48
CA GLY A 41 -3.17 -8.98 -11.71
C GLY A 41 -2.91 -7.48 -11.98
N CYS A 42 -2.57 -6.69 -10.96
CA CYS A 42 -2.22 -5.28 -11.12
C CYS A 42 -0.77 -5.07 -11.56
N ILE A 43 0.10 -6.05 -11.29
CA ILE A 43 1.52 -6.02 -11.70
C ILE A 43 1.84 -7.00 -12.85
N GLY A 44 0.88 -7.82 -13.27
CA GLY A 44 1.03 -8.80 -14.35
C GLY A 44 0.90 -8.15 -15.72
N GLU A 45 1.94 -8.33 -16.55
CA GLU A 45 2.06 -7.88 -17.95
C GLU A 45 2.13 -6.34 -18.14
N SER A 46 3.34 -5.78 -17.95
CA SER A 46 3.83 -4.49 -18.48
C SER A 46 3.69 -3.22 -17.62
N HIS A 47 4.87 -2.66 -17.29
CA HIS A 47 5.14 -1.26 -16.89
C HIS A 47 4.49 -0.71 -15.61
N VAL A 48 4.86 -1.25 -14.45
CA VAL A 48 4.83 -0.43 -13.22
C VAL A 48 6.02 0.55 -13.22
N GLN A 49 5.85 1.66 -13.95
CA GLN A 49 6.61 2.88 -13.69
C GLN A 49 6.00 3.58 -12.47
N THR A 50 6.14 3.01 -11.28
CA THR A 50 5.88 3.73 -10.05
C THR A 50 7.22 4.15 -9.47
N HIS A 51 7.59 5.37 -9.88
CA HIS A 51 8.72 6.13 -9.39
C HIS A 51 8.81 6.02 -7.86
N LEU A 52 9.92 5.46 -7.40
CA LEU A 52 10.33 5.47 -6.01
C LEU A 52 10.72 6.92 -5.67
N GLN A 53 9.86 7.65 -4.98
CA GLN A 53 10.25 8.82 -4.20
C GLN A 53 9.31 9.00 -3.01
#